data_AF-A0A2H0NH93-F1
#
_entry.id   AF-A0A2H0NH93-F1
#
_cell.length_a   1.000
_cell.length_b   1.000
_cell.length_c   1.000
_cell.angle_alpha   90.00
_cell.angle_beta   90.00
_cell.angle_gamma   90.00
#
_symmetry.space_group_name_H-M   'P 1'
#
loop_
_entity.id
_entity.type
_entity.pdbx_description
1 polymer ?
#
loop_
_entity_poly.entity_id
_entity_poly.type
_entity_poly.pdbx_seq_one_letter_code
_entity_poly.pdbx_strand_id
1 'polypeptide(L)'
;MNVYLDIDGVIMANDREPARHVHEFLEYVVSKYQAYWLTTHCHGDLSYTTHHLSQWLKPETLKLAAKIRPTDWQVFKTEAIDWKIPFLWFDDQLFDFGKADLVKHRVLDSWIEVDFSRDVDQLQKIVRNFPRPAVSLNWQVAIWPGEINLTSWRNILILLAPAAEVKKEKITTDCILILGYR
;
A
#
# COMPACT_ATOMS: atom_id res chain seq x y z
N MET A 1 5.98 -5.61 4.17
CA MET A 1 4.90 -4.91 3.45
C MET A 1 4.17 -5.94 2.61
N ASN A 2 2.85 -5.85 2.55
CA ASN A 2 2.01 -6.67 1.68
C ASN A 2 1.70 -5.94 0.37
N VAL A 3 1.52 -6.70 -0.72
CA VAL A 3 1.04 -6.17 -2.00
C VAL A 3 -0.22 -6.93 -2.38
N TYR A 4 -1.33 -6.20 -2.53
CA TYR A 4 -2.62 -6.73 -2.97
C TYR A 4 -2.82 -6.35 -4.43
N LEU A 5 -3.21 -7.32 -5.26
CA LEU A 5 -3.34 -7.16 -6.70
C LEU A 5 -4.74 -7.55 -7.15
N ASP A 6 -5.42 -6.66 -7.85
CA ASP A 6 -6.53 -7.08 -8.72
C ASP A 6 -5.99 -7.80 -9.97
N ILE A 7 -6.88 -8.42 -10.73
CA ILE A 7 -6.58 -9.02 -12.03
C ILE A 7 -7.06 -8.12 -13.17
N ASP A 8 -8.36 -7.80 -13.18
CA ASP A 8 -8.92 -6.90 -14.19
C ASP A 8 -8.35 -5.50 -14.00
N GLY A 9 -7.98 -4.85 -15.10
CA GLY A 9 -7.37 -3.52 -15.10
C GLY A 9 -5.95 -3.44 -14.51
N VAL A 10 -5.37 -4.55 -14.01
CA VAL A 10 -4.03 -4.58 -13.41
C VAL A 10 -3.12 -5.60 -14.09
N ILE A 11 -3.48 -6.89 -14.03
CA ILE A 11 -2.75 -7.98 -14.70
C ILE A 11 -3.23 -8.12 -16.14
N MET A 12 -4.53 -7.94 -16.34
CA MET A 12 -5.20 -7.91 -17.62
C MET A 12 -5.54 -6.47 -17.97
N ALA A 13 -5.10 -5.96 -19.12
CA ALA A 13 -5.47 -4.63 -19.59
C ALA A 13 -6.92 -4.57 -20.08
N ASN A 14 -7.47 -5.72 -20.48
CA ASN A 14 -8.86 -5.97 -20.79
C ASN A 14 -9.12 -7.49 -20.74
N ASP A 15 -10.36 -7.92 -21.00
CA ASP A 15 -10.81 -9.32 -20.94
C ASP A 15 -9.96 -10.35 -21.71
N ARG A 16 -9.11 -9.92 -22.65
CA ARG A 16 -8.35 -10.80 -23.54
C ARG A 16 -6.87 -10.48 -23.67
N GLU A 17 -6.42 -9.35 -23.11
CA GLU A 17 -5.07 -8.86 -23.33
C GLU A 17 -4.36 -8.62 -22.00
N PRO A 18 -3.25 -9.31 -21.73
CA PRO A 18 -2.41 -9.01 -20.58
C PRO A 18 -1.87 -7.58 -20.63
N ALA A 19 -1.71 -6.95 -19.47
CA ALA A 19 -1.09 -5.64 -19.39
C ALA A 19 0.35 -5.64 -19.92
N ARG A 20 0.75 -4.55 -20.58
CA ARG A 20 2.15 -4.39 -20.99
C ARG A 20 3.02 -4.37 -19.75
N HIS A 21 4.16 -5.07 -19.83
CA HIS A 21 5.12 -5.22 -18.73
C HIS A 21 4.61 -5.99 -17.50
N VAL A 22 3.52 -6.76 -17.63
CA VAL A 22 2.98 -7.58 -16.53
C VAL A 22 3.99 -8.61 -16.01
N HIS A 23 4.85 -9.14 -16.88
CA HIS A 23 5.87 -10.11 -16.47
C HIS A 23 6.87 -9.48 -15.51
N GLU A 24 7.47 -8.37 -15.91
CA GLU A 24 8.46 -7.62 -15.14
C GLU A 24 7.85 -7.08 -13.85
N PHE A 25 6.59 -6.65 -13.89
CA PHE A 25 5.85 -6.23 -12.71
C PHE A 25 5.66 -7.36 -11.71
N LEU A 26 5.14 -8.51 -12.16
CA LEU A 26 4.95 -9.67 -11.30
C LEU A 26 6.28 -10.19 -10.76
N GLU A 27 7.31 -10.27 -11.59
CA GLU A 27 8.66 -10.69 -11.15
C GLU A 27 9.19 -9.78 -10.04
N TYR A 28 9.06 -8.46 -10.21
CA TYR A 28 9.47 -7.48 -9.22
C TYR A 28 8.70 -7.64 -7.90
N VAL A 29 7.36 -7.76 -7.98
CA VAL A 29 6.50 -7.84 -6.80
C VAL A 29 6.78 -9.12 -6.01
N VAL A 30 6.76 -10.28 -6.66
CA VAL A 30 6.89 -11.58 -5.97
C VAL A 30 8.32 -11.89 -5.52
N SER A 31 9.33 -11.20 -6.05
CA SER A 31 10.72 -11.33 -5.58
C SER A 31 11.02 -10.49 -4.34
N LYS A 32 10.23 -9.45 -4.05
CA LYS A 32 10.50 -8.48 -2.97
C LYS A 32 9.45 -8.46 -1.87
N TYR A 33 8.22 -8.82 -2.18
CA TYR A 33 7.09 -8.62 -1.28
C TYR A 33 6.23 -9.87 -1.14
N GLN A 34 5.46 -9.88 -0.05
CA GLN A 34 4.38 -10.82 0.15
C GLN A 34 3.18 -10.37 -0.68
N ALA A 35 2.88 -11.10 -1.76
CA ALA A 35 1.82 -10.73 -2.69
C ALA A 35 0.55 -11.55 -2.46
N TYR A 36 -0.60 -10.90 -2.64
CA TYR A 36 -1.93 -11.45 -2.41
C TYR A 36 -2.85 -11.07 -3.57
N TRP A 37 -3.70 -12.00 -3.98
CA TRP A 37 -4.81 -11.70 -4.87
C TRP A 37 -5.90 -10.98 -4.08
N LEU A 38 -6.34 -9.84 -4.58
CA LEU A 38 -7.47 -9.08 -4.04
C LEU A 38 -8.41 -8.73 -5.19
N THR A 39 -9.00 -9.78 -5.74
CA THR A 39 -9.78 -9.77 -6.98
C THR A 39 -11.05 -10.61 -6.79
N THR A 40 -12.06 -10.39 -7.62
CA THR A 40 -13.24 -11.25 -7.78
C THR A 40 -12.88 -12.63 -8.37
N HIS A 41 -11.69 -12.76 -8.95
CA HIS A 41 -11.20 -14.00 -9.52
C HIS A 41 -10.48 -14.92 -8.52
N CYS A 42 -10.50 -14.61 -7.21
CA CYS A 42 -9.87 -15.42 -6.17
C CYS A 42 -10.66 -15.34 -4.85
N HIS A 43 -11.13 -16.50 -4.37
CA HIS A 43 -11.89 -16.65 -3.12
C HIS A 43 -11.35 -17.86 -2.33
N GLY A 44 -10.18 -17.71 -1.72
CA GLY A 44 -9.51 -18.73 -0.91
C GLY A 44 -8.81 -19.84 -1.69
N ASP A 45 -9.16 -20.06 -2.96
CA ASP A 45 -8.56 -21.06 -3.84
C ASP A 45 -7.94 -20.43 -5.11
N LEU A 46 -6.84 -21.01 -5.59
CA LEU A 46 -6.10 -20.55 -6.76
C LEU A 46 -6.49 -21.27 -8.06
N SER A 47 -7.31 -22.32 -8.02
CA SER A 47 -7.58 -23.14 -9.21
C SER A 47 -8.30 -22.34 -10.29
N TYR A 48 -9.35 -21.61 -9.91
CA TYR A 48 -10.07 -20.73 -10.82
C TYR A 48 -9.20 -19.58 -11.33
N THR A 49 -8.48 -18.92 -10.42
CA THR A 49 -7.55 -17.82 -10.74
C THR A 49 -6.49 -18.24 -11.76
N THR A 50 -5.86 -19.40 -11.52
CA THR A 50 -4.82 -19.95 -12.40
C THR A 50 -5.40 -20.34 -13.74
N HIS A 51 -6.57 -20.99 -13.76
CA HIS A 51 -7.24 -21.35 -14.99
C HIS A 51 -7.56 -20.11 -15.84
N HIS A 52 -8.18 -19.09 -15.24
CA HIS A 52 -8.51 -17.84 -15.91
C HIS A 52 -7.27 -17.17 -16.51
N LEU A 53 -6.21 -16.96 -15.73
CA LEU A 53 -4.98 -16.32 -16.20
C LEU A 53 -4.24 -17.15 -17.27
N SER A 54 -4.32 -18.48 -17.21
CA SER A 54 -3.65 -19.37 -18.16
C SER A 54 -4.14 -19.24 -19.61
N GLN A 55 -5.31 -18.64 -19.81
CA GLN A 55 -5.87 -18.39 -21.14
C GLN A 55 -5.10 -17.30 -21.90
N TRP A 56 -4.42 -16.40 -21.18
CA TRP A 56 -3.85 -15.18 -21.76
C TRP A 56 -2.38 -14.97 -21.38
N LEU A 57 -1.96 -15.37 -20.18
CA LEU A 57 -0.58 -15.23 -19.72
C LEU A 57 0.33 -16.31 -20.32
N LYS A 58 1.55 -15.92 -20.66
CA LYS A 58 2.60 -16.87 -21.04
C LYS A 58 2.98 -17.77 -19.86
N PRO A 59 3.44 -19.02 -20.09
CA PRO A 59 3.75 -19.97 -19.03
C PRO A 59 4.73 -19.44 -17.96
N GLU A 60 5.74 -18.68 -18.35
CA GLU A 60 6.72 -18.06 -17.46
C GLU A 60 6.09 -17.01 -16.53
N THR A 61 5.16 -16.21 -17.04
CA THR A 61 4.41 -15.22 -16.25
C THR A 61 3.42 -15.92 -15.32
N LEU A 62 2.76 -16.98 -15.80
CA LEU A 62 1.84 -17.78 -14.98
C LEU A 62 2.56 -18.42 -13.78
N LYS A 63 3.82 -18.86 -13.94
CA LYS A 63 4.65 -19.35 -12.83
C LYS A 63 4.94 -18.28 -11.77
N LEU A 64 5.00 -17.00 -12.16
CA LEU A 64 5.12 -15.89 -11.21
C LEU A 64 3.79 -15.64 -10.51
N ALA A 65 2.68 -15.62 -11.27
CA ALA A 65 1.33 -15.47 -10.74
C ALA A 65 0.98 -16.56 -9.70
N ALA A 66 1.44 -17.80 -9.91
CA ALA A 66 1.25 -18.92 -8.97
C ALA A 66 1.95 -18.73 -7.61
N LYS A 67 2.86 -17.76 -7.47
CA LYS A 67 3.50 -17.42 -6.18
C LYS A 67 2.64 -16.46 -5.35
N ILE A 68 1.62 -15.85 -5.94
CA ILE A 68 0.72 -14.92 -5.27
C ILE A 68 -0.29 -15.71 -4.45
N ARG A 69 -0.46 -15.31 -3.19
CA ARG A 69 -1.30 -16.03 -2.24
C ARG A 69 -2.78 -15.70 -2.47
N PRO A 70 -3.69 -16.66 -2.29
CA PRO A 70 -5.11 -16.35 -2.30
C PRO A 70 -5.48 -15.49 -1.10
N THR A 71 -6.53 -14.71 -1.24
CA THR A 71 -7.27 -14.14 -0.10
C THR A 71 -8.70 -14.60 -0.16
N ASP A 72 -9.42 -14.40 0.94
CA ASP A 72 -10.84 -14.70 1.03
C ASP A 72 -11.54 -13.52 1.70
N TRP A 73 -12.66 -13.11 1.13
CA TRP A 73 -13.49 -11.98 1.56
C TRP A 73 -14.92 -12.26 1.09
N GLN A 74 -15.91 -11.75 1.83
CA GLN A 74 -17.32 -12.09 1.59
C GLN A 74 -18.08 -10.97 0.90
N VAL A 75 -17.95 -9.74 1.41
CA VAL A 75 -18.71 -8.59 0.88
C VAL A 75 -17.78 -7.60 0.22
N PHE A 76 -16.71 -7.21 0.90
CA PHE A 76 -15.77 -6.22 0.39
C PHE A 76 -14.34 -6.75 0.36
N LYS A 77 -13.62 -6.48 -0.73
CA LYS A 77 -12.17 -6.75 -0.88
C LYS A 77 -11.36 -6.29 0.35
N THR A 78 -11.73 -5.16 0.96
CA THR A 78 -11.05 -4.59 2.14
C THR A 78 -11.08 -5.49 3.38
N GLU A 79 -11.99 -6.46 3.46
CA GLU A 79 -12.04 -7.46 4.56
C GLU A 79 -10.79 -8.35 4.60
N ALA A 80 -10.17 -8.60 3.44
CA ALA A 80 -8.97 -9.43 3.30
C ALA A 80 -7.67 -8.66 3.57
N ILE A 81 -7.73 -7.34 3.77
CA ILE A 81 -6.54 -6.51 4.02
C ILE A 81 -6.10 -6.66 5.47
N ASP A 82 -4.82 -6.97 5.69
CA ASP A 82 -4.21 -6.93 7.01
C ASP A 82 -3.77 -5.49 7.33
N TRP A 83 -4.64 -4.78 8.05
CA TRP A 83 -4.44 -3.39 8.46
C TRP A 83 -3.23 -3.16 9.39
N LYS A 84 -2.64 -4.21 9.95
CA LYS A 84 -1.49 -4.10 10.86
C LYS A 84 -0.17 -4.04 10.11
N ILE A 85 -0.14 -4.45 8.84
CA ILE A 85 1.06 -4.50 8.01
C ILE A 85 0.93 -3.39 6.96
N PRO A 86 1.96 -2.52 6.78
CA PRO A 86 1.96 -1.58 5.67
C PRO A 86 1.74 -2.32 4.36
N PHE A 87 0.89 -1.79 3.48
CA PHE A 87 0.52 -2.45 2.24
C PHE A 87 0.36 -1.48 1.08
N LEU A 88 0.38 -2.05 -0.12
CA LEU A 88 -0.08 -1.41 -1.35
C LEU A 88 -1.18 -2.26 -1.97
N TRP A 89 -2.20 -1.63 -2.53
CA TRP A 89 -3.28 -2.28 -3.26
C TRP A 89 -3.36 -1.67 -4.65
N PHE A 90 -3.06 -2.48 -5.67
CA PHE A 90 -3.17 -2.10 -7.07
C PHE A 90 -4.53 -2.56 -7.61
N ASP A 91 -5.31 -1.62 -8.11
CA ASP A 91 -6.66 -1.82 -8.65
C ASP A 91 -6.93 -0.70 -9.65
N ASP A 92 -7.75 -0.96 -10.66
CA ASP A 92 -8.23 0.07 -11.58
C ASP A 92 -9.46 0.80 -11.04
N GLN A 93 -10.19 0.21 -10.09
CA GLN A 93 -11.43 0.76 -9.59
C GLN A 93 -11.60 0.68 -8.06
N LEU A 94 -11.55 1.86 -7.41
CA LEU A 94 -11.87 1.99 -5.99
C LEU A 94 -13.34 2.38 -5.77
N PHE A 95 -14.17 1.41 -5.39
CA PHE A 95 -15.56 1.65 -4.99
C PHE A 95 -15.66 2.45 -3.69
N ASP A 96 -16.79 3.16 -3.50
CA ASP A 96 -17.03 4.06 -2.37
C ASP A 96 -16.85 3.40 -1.00
N PHE A 97 -17.29 2.14 -0.84
CA PHE A 97 -17.12 1.40 0.41
C PHE A 97 -15.64 1.10 0.69
N GLY A 98 -14.88 0.67 -0.33
CA GLY A 98 -13.44 0.45 -0.21
C GLY A 98 -12.70 1.75 0.13
N LYS A 99 -13.08 2.85 -0.52
CA LYS A 99 -12.55 4.19 -0.22
C LYS A 99 -12.84 4.60 1.23
N ALA A 100 -14.08 4.39 1.70
CA ALA A 100 -14.47 4.71 3.07
C ALA A 100 -13.64 3.92 4.10
N ASP A 101 -13.39 2.63 3.86
CA ASP A 101 -12.53 1.81 4.73
C ASP A 101 -11.08 2.29 4.75
N LEU A 102 -10.49 2.61 3.60
CA LEU A 102 -9.12 3.13 3.54
C LEU A 102 -8.99 4.49 4.25
N VAL A 103 -9.99 5.38 4.09
CA VAL A 103 -10.03 6.68 4.80
C VAL A 103 -10.18 6.47 6.30
N LYS A 104 -11.06 5.57 6.75
CA LYS A 104 -11.25 5.22 8.15
C LYS A 104 -9.95 4.76 8.81
N HIS A 105 -9.12 4.02 8.08
CA HIS A 105 -7.82 3.54 8.54
C HIS A 105 -6.65 4.50 8.25
N ARG A 106 -6.92 5.66 7.62
CA ARG A 106 -5.93 6.69 7.24
C ARG A 106 -4.82 6.18 6.33
N VAL A 107 -5.18 5.30 5.39
CA VAL A 107 -4.25 4.64 4.45
C VAL A 107 -4.77 4.72 3.01
N LEU A 108 -5.49 5.78 2.65
CA LEU A 108 -5.99 5.98 1.28
C LEU A 108 -4.85 5.94 0.25
N ASP A 109 -3.70 6.51 0.57
CA ASP A 109 -2.53 6.53 -0.32
C ASP A 109 -1.87 5.15 -0.51
N SER A 110 -2.31 4.12 0.23
CA SER A 110 -1.91 2.73 -0.04
C SER A 110 -2.64 2.13 -1.24
N TRP A 111 -3.73 2.73 -1.70
CA TRP A 111 -4.39 2.35 -2.95
C TRP A 111 -3.71 3.04 -4.13
N ILE A 112 -3.27 2.24 -5.10
CA ILE A 112 -2.56 2.69 -6.29
C ILE A 112 -3.45 2.42 -7.49
N GLU A 113 -3.99 3.49 -8.06
CA GLU A 113 -4.77 3.45 -9.30
C GLU A 113 -3.91 2.90 -10.45
N VAL A 114 -4.42 1.88 -11.13
CA VAL A 114 -3.91 1.43 -12.43
C VAL A 114 -4.90 1.84 -13.51
N ASP A 115 -4.48 2.66 -14.46
CA ASP A 115 -5.33 3.16 -15.54
C ASP A 115 -4.55 3.13 -16.87
N PHE A 116 -4.69 2.02 -17.58
CA PHE A 116 -4.05 1.83 -18.88
C PHE A 116 -4.63 2.72 -19.99
N SER A 117 -5.81 3.32 -19.80
CA SER A 117 -6.34 4.31 -20.74
C SER A 117 -5.53 5.61 -20.69
N ARG A 118 -4.98 5.96 -19.52
CA ARG A 118 -4.05 7.08 -19.35
C ARG A 118 -2.63 6.71 -19.75
N ASP A 119 -2.20 5.50 -19.43
CA ASP A 119 -0.81 5.07 -19.66
C ASP A 119 -0.68 3.56 -19.83
N VAL A 120 -0.60 3.12 -21.09
CA VAL A 120 -0.44 1.69 -21.42
C VAL A 120 0.84 1.06 -20.89
N ASP A 121 1.86 1.86 -20.52
CA ASP A 121 3.15 1.41 -19.97
C ASP A 121 3.27 1.67 -18.46
N GLN A 122 2.16 1.93 -17.75
CA GLN A 122 2.16 2.31 -16.35
C GLN A 122 2.88 1.30 -15.44
N LEU A 123 2.70 -0.01 -15.67
CA LEU A 123 3.38 -1.05 -14.88
C LEU A 123 4.90 -0.92 -14.93
N GLN A 124 5.48 -0.55 -16.08
CA GLN A 124 6.91 -0.31 -16.19
C GLN A 124 7.35 0.89 -15.34
N LYS A 125 6.56 1.96 -15.32
CA LYS A 125 6.85 3.16 -14.49
C LYS A 125 6.74 2.84 -13.00
N ILE A 126 5.75 2.04 -12.62
CA ILE A 126 5.60 1.52 -11.25
C ILE A 126 6.83 0.70 -10.86
N VAL A 127 7.30 -0.22 -11.69
CA VAL A 127 8.52 -1.00 -11.38
C VAL A 127 9.74 -0.10 -11.19
N ARG A 128 9.91 0.92 -12.04
CA ARG A 128 11.03 1.88 -11.96
C ARG A 128 10.98 2.76 -10.72
N ASN A 129 9.79 3.17 -10.29
CA ASN A 129 9.57 4.02 -9.13
C ASN A 129 8.46 3.44 -8.25
N PHE A 130 8.77 2.32 -7.60
CA PHE A 130 7.77 1.56 -6.85
C PHE A 130 7.24 2.38 -5.66
N PRO A 131 5.92 2.49 -5.49
CA PRO A 131 5.34 3.33 -4.45
C PRO A 131 5.70 2.82 -3.06
N ARG A 132 5.60 3.72 -2.08
CA ARG A 132 5.77 3.40 -0.66
C ARG A 132 4.38 3.34 -0.02
N PRO A 133 4.14 2.40 0.91
CA PRO A 133 2.85 2.24 1.52
C PRO A 133 2.56 3.45 2.43
N ALA A 134 1.30 3.83 2.56
CA ALA A 134 0.91 4.71 3.63
C ALA A 134 1.15 3.98 4.96
N VAL A 135 1.74 4.69 5.92
CA VAL A 135 1.83 4.24 7.30
C VAL A 135 0.89 5.10 8.12
N SER A 136 -0.07 4.45 8.79
CA SER A 136 -0.88 5.11 9.81
C SER A 136 0.04 5.45 10.98
N LEU A 137 0.63 6.64 10.90
CA LEU A 137 1.42 7.17 11.99
C LEU A 137 0.44 7.74 13.01
N ASN A 138 0.32 7.05 14.15
CA ASN A 138 -0.33 7.59 15.34
C ASN A 138 0.55 8.70 15.95
N TRP A 139 0.72 9.82 15.23
CA TRP A 139 1.27 11.02 15.82
C TRP A 139 0.19 11.65 16.70
N GLN A 140 0.28 11.43 18.01
CA GLN A 140 -0.33 12.37 18.93
C GLN A 140 0.57 13.61 18.96
N VAL A 141 0.12 14.72 18.37
CA VAL A 141 0.67 16.02 18.73
C VAL A 141 0.21 16.30 20.16
N ALA A 142 1.03 15.92 21.15
CA ALA A 142 0.81 16.33 22.52
C ALA A 142 1.22 17.80 22.64
N ILE A 143 0.26 18.72 22.50
CA ILE A 143 0.47 20.11 22.94
C ILE A 143 0.37 20.07 24.47
N TRP A 144 1.53 20.05 25.15
CA TRP A 144 1.56 20.08 26.60
C TRP A 144 1.10 21.46 27.08
N PRO A 145 0.06 21.58 27.92
CA PRO A 145 -0.29 22.85 28.54
C PRO A 145 0.75 23.15 29.63
N GLY A 146 1.90 23.66 29.22
CA GLY A 146 2.79 24.46 30.05
C GLY A 146 2.76 25.87 29.51
N GLU A 147 2.87 26.88 30.37
CA GLU A 147 2.95 28.28 29.96
C GLU A 147 4.17 28.48 29.05
N ILE A 148 3.97 28.39 27.74
CA ILE A 148 4.97 28.79 26.76
C ILE A 148 4.87 30.32 26.69
N ASN A 149 5.79 31.01 27.37
CA ASN A 149 5.90 32.46 27.26
C ASN A 149 6.55 32.80 25.90
N LEU A 150 5.72 32.87 24.86
CA LEU A 150 6.11 33.13 23.48
C LEU A 150 6.26 34.64 23.25
N THR A 151 7.45 35.17 23.50
CA THR A 151 7.79 36.58 23.16
C THR A 151 8.47 36.73 21.79
N SER A 152 8.68 35.65 21.04
CA SER A 152 9.22 35.74 19.67
C SER A 152 8.79 34.56 18.80
N TRP A 153 8.19 34.85 17.65
CA TRP A 153 7.62 33.89 16.68
C TRP A 153 8.65 33.12 15.84
N ARG A 154 9.93 33.11 16.23
CA ARG A 154 10.97 32.70 15.27
C ARG A 154 11.26 31.21 15.15
N ASN A 155 10.88 30.34 16.09
CA ASN A 155 11.17 28.90 15.97
C ASN A 155 10.10 28.04 16.65
N ILE A 156 9.13 27.53 15.88
CA ILE A 156 8.29 26.40 16.33
C ILE A 156 9.03 25.12 15.92
N LEU A 157 9.61 24.43 16.89
CA LEU A 157 10.20 23.11 16.69
C LEU A 157 9.13 22.05 16.97
N ILE A 158 8.71 21.31 15.94
CA ILE A 158 7.78 20.19 16.09
C ILE A 158 8.63 18.94 16.37
N LEU A 159 8.57 18.44 17.61
CA LEU A 159 9.14 17.13 17.97
C LEU A 159 8.25 16.02 17.42
N LEU A 160 8.80 15.16 16.57
CA LEU A 160 8.15 13.94 16.09
C LEU A 160 8.83 12.74 16.73
N ALA A 161 8.22 12.17 17.77
CA ALA A 161 8.65 10.91 18.39
C ALA A 161 7.44 9.98 18.64
N PRO A 162 7.60 8.66 18.58
CA PRO A 162 6.56 7.72 19.00
C PRO A 162 6.23 7.94 20.49
N ALA A 163 4.93 7.93 20.84
CA ALA A 163 4.44 8.27 22.19
C ALA A 163 5.05 7.43 23.34
N ALA A 164 5.63 6.27 23.04
CA ALA A 164 6.15 5.32 24.03
C ALA A 164 7.56 5.64 24.57
N GLU A 165 8.31 6.58 23.97
CA GLU A 165 9.73 6.81 24.31
C GLU A 165 10.05 8.16 24.97
N VAL A 166 9.05 9.04 25.17
CA VAL A 166 9.31 10.38 25.72
C VAL A 166 9.42 10.33 27.25
N LYS A 167 10.65 10.28 27.77
CA LYS A 167 10.91 10.54 29.20
C LYS A 167 10.87 12.04 29.46
N LYS A 168 10.25 12.44 30.59
CA LYS A 168 10.23 13.83 31.07
C LYS A 168 11.65 14.23 31.51
N GLU A 169 12.41 14.86 30.62
CA GLU A 169 13.57 15.65 31.01
C GLU A 169 13.30 17.13 30.78
N LYS A 170 13.77 17.95 31.71
CA LYS A 170 13.53 19.39 31.75
C LYS A 170 14.39 20.03 30.65
N ILE A 171 13.79 20.33 29.50
CA ILE A 171 14.48 21.01 28.40
C ILE A 171 14.71 22.46 28.84
N THR A 172 15.96 22.76 29.16
CA THR A 172 16.43 24.14 29.37
C THR A 172 17.04 24.63 28.07
N THR A 173 16.86 25.93 27.84
CA THR A 173 17.02 26.64 26.58
C THR A 173 18.38 26.40 25.91
N ASP A 174 18.34 26.47 24.58
CA ASP A 174 19.47 26.44 23.63
C ASP A 174 20.05 25.06 23.31
N CYS A 175 19.46 24.48 22.24
CA CYS A 175 19.82 23.27 21.50
C CYS A 175 19.49 21.91 22.17
N ILE A 176 19.06 20.92 21.37
CA ILE A 176 19.75 19.62 21.14
C ILE A 176 18.81 18.48 20.63
N LEU A 177 19.36 17.75 19.64
CA LEU A 177 19.19 16.38 19.11
C LEU A 177 17.83 15.63 19.05
N ILE A 178 17.38 15.43 17.79
CA ILE A 178 17.27 14.18 16.99
C ILE A 178 17.33 12.81 17.72
N LEU A 179 16.38 11.89 17.41
CA LEU A 179 16.58 10.54 16.81
C LEU A 179 15.32 9.66 16.88
N GLY A 180 15.08 8.86 15.82
CA GLY A 180 14.13 7.74 15.88
C GLY A 180 13.68 7.19 14.52
N TYR A 181 14.60 6.54 13.77
CA TYR A 181 14.22 5.59 12.72
C TYR A 181 13.93 4.22 13.34
N ARG A 182 12.85 3.58 12.92
CA ARG A 182 12.79 2.13 12.66
C ARG A 182 11.97 1.88 11.41
#